data_AF-A0A7C2QT17-F1
#
_entry.id   AF-A0A7C2QT17-F1
#
_cell.length_a   1.000
_cell.length_b   1.000
_cell.length_c   1.000
_cell.angle_alpha   90.00
_cell.angle_beta   90.00
_cell.angle_gamma   90.00
#
_symmetry.space_group_name_H-M   'P 1'
#
loop_
_entity.id
_entity.type
_entity.pdbx_description
1 polymer ?
#
loop_
_entity_poly.entity_id
_entity_poly.type
_entity_poly.pdbx_seq_one_letter_code
_entity_poly.pdbx_strand_id
1 'polypeptide(L)'
;MNRFAKAMKALWWILRKPVLLNRVLEDEDSWQALVAGKYGLPEGIPVIGMDQLTGKDSTSLHPLTFLDGGSLPTDLMLLALLAEGIENCRYFEIGTWRGESVAILAARCASCHT
;
A
#
# COMPACT_ATOMS: atom_id res chain seq x y z
N MET A 1 5.45 -35.11 -6.23
CA MET A 1 6.82 -34.98 -5.68
C MET A 1 6.72 -34.75 -4.18
N ASN A 2 7.37 -35.57 -3.36
CA ASN A 2 7.34 -35.45 -1.88
C ASN A 2 7.98 -34.12 -1.41
N ARG A 3 7.58 -33.59 -0.26
CA ARG A 3 8.05 -32.32 0.33
C ARG A 3 9.58 -32.26 0.44
N PHE A 4 10.21 -33.36 0.86
CA PHE A 4 11.67 -33.45 0.98
C PHE A 4 12.38 -33.28 -0.37
N ALA A 5 11.89 -33.94 -1.42
CA ALA A 5 12.44 -33.81 -2.77
C ALA A 5 12.27 -32.38 -3.32
N LYS A 6 11.17 -31.68 -2.98
CA LYS A 6 10.98 -30.26 -3.31
C LYS A 6 12.02 -29.38 -2.60
N ALA A 7 12.26 -29.60 -1.30
CA ALA A 7 13.23 -28.83 -0.52
C ALA A 7 14.66 -28.99 -1.07
N MET A 8 15.10 -30.23 -1.34
CA MET A 8 16.42 -30.48 -1.93
C MET A 8 16.59 -29.82 -3.30
N LYS A 9 15.54 -29.87 -4.15
CA LYS A 9 15.56 -29.22 -5.45
C LYS A 9 15.61 -27.69 -5.32
N ALA A 10 14.85 -27.11 -4.39
CA ALA A 10 14.88 -25.68 -4.11
C ALA A 10 16.26 -25.23 -3.63
N LEU A 11 16.87 -25.96 -2.69
CA LEU A 11 18.23 -25.69 -2.21
C LEU A 11 19.26 -25.72 -3.35
N TRP A 12 19.19 -26.74 -4.21
CA TRP A 12 20.05 -26.82 -5.39
C TRP A 12 19.90 -25.63 -6.33
N TRP A 13 18.66 -25.15 -6.54
CA TRP A 13 18.40 -23.96 -7.34
C TRP A 13 18.95 -22.68 -6.71
N ILE A 14 18.80 -22.51 -5.40
CA ILE A 14 19.34 -21.35 -4.66
C ILE A 14 20.87 -21.33 -4.75
N LEU A 15 21.53 -22.48 -4.56
CA LEU A 15 22.99 -22.58 -4.70
C LEU A 15 23.47 -22.20 -6.12
N ARG A 16 22.70 -22.56 -7.15
CA ARG A 16 23.02 -22.24 -8.55
C ARG A 16 22.67 -20.80 -8.94
N LYS A 17 21.63 -20.22 -8.31
CA LYS A 17 21.14 -18.85 -8.55
C LYS A 17 20.80 -18.18 -7.22
N PRO A 18 21.79 -17.56 -6.55
CA PRO A 18 21.60 -16.99 -5.21
C PRO A 18 20.47 -15.96 -5.09
N VAL A 19 20.15 -15.23 -6.18
CA VAL A 19 19.01 -14.29 -6.24
C VAL A 19 17.66 -14.94 -5.89
N LEU A 20 17.51 -16.26 -6.08
CA LEU A 20 16.29 -16.97 -5.68
C LEU A 20 16.05 -16.95 -4.17
N LEU A 21 17.11 -16.75 -3.36
CA LEU A 21 17.00 -16.63 -1.92
C LEU A 21 16.15 -15.42 -1.51
N ASN A 22 16.18 -14.34 -2.29
CA ASN A 22 15.37 -13.15 -2.03
C ASN A 22 13.89 -13.49 -1.94
N ARG A 23 13.41 -14.47 -2.74
CA ARG A 23 12.01 -14.92 -2.68
C ARG A 23 11.60 -15.54 -1.35
N VAL A 24 12.57 -16.01 -0.56
CA VAL A 24 12.33 -16.57 0.78
C VAL A 24 12.57 -15.51 1.85
N LEU A 25 13.55 -14.62 1.65
CA LEU A 25 13.85 -13.56 2.63
C LEU A 25 12.87 -12.39 2.58
N GLU A 26 12.20 -12.19 1.45
CA GLU A 26 11.14 -11.18 1.26
C GLU A 26 9.74 -11.72 1.58
N ASP A 27 9.66 -12.93 2.14
CA ASP A 27 8.41 -13.54 2.58
C ASP A 27 7.82 -12.78 3.77
N GLU A 28 6.53 -12.45 3.68
CA GLU A 28 5.84 -11.58 4.64
C GLU A 28 5.75 -12.21 6.04
N ASP A 29 5.47 -13.51 6.11
CA ASP A 29 5.40 -14.25 7.38
C ASP A 29 6.75 -14.24 8.11
N SER A 30 7.85 -14.34 7.34
CA SER A 30 9.21 -14.27 7.88
C SER A 30 9.51 -12.91 8.52
N TRP A 31 9.03 -11.81 7.90
CA TRP A 31 9.12 -10.46 8.48
C TRP A 31 8.22 -10.27 9.68
N GLN A 32 6.98 -10.77 9.63
CA GLN A 32 6.05 -10.69 10.77
C GLN A 32 6.61 -11.41 12.00
N ALA A 33 7.15 -12.61 11.83
CA ALA A 33 7.80 -13.36 12.91
C ALA A 33 9.00 -12.60 13.49
N LEU A 34 9.81 -11.96 12.64
CA LEU A 34 10.93 -11.12 13.07
C LEU A 34 10.44 -9.92 13.89
N VAL A 35 9.40 -9.22 13.44
CA VAL A 35 8.85 -8.06 14.14
C VAL A 35 8.24 -8.46 15.49
N ALA A 36 7.47 -9.54 15.51
CA ALA A 36 6.89 -10.09 16.73
C ALA A 36 7.96 -10.50 17.74
N GLY A 37 8.99 -11.24 17.31
CA GLY A 37 10.02 -11.76 18.21
C GLY A 37 11.02 -10.69 18.68
N LYS A 38 11.44 -9.79 17.78
CA LYS A 38 12.47 -8.79 18.09
C LYS A 38 11.92 -7.56 18.79
N TYR A 39 10.72 -7.11 18.42
CA TYR A 39 10.13 -5.86 18.92
C TYR A 39 8.91 -6.07 19.80
N GLY A 40 8.40 -7.31 19.95
CA GLY A 40 7.20 -7.58 20.73
C GLY A 40 5.93 -7.01 20.09
N LEU A 41 5.92 -6.84 18.77
CA LEU A 41 4.84 -6.23 17.98
C LEU A 41 4.17 -7.26 17.06
N PRO A 42 3.44 -8.26 17.59
CA PRO A 42 2.84 -9.32 16.77
C PRO A 42 1.78 -8.81 15.79
N GLU A 43 1.09 -7.73 16.17
CA GLU A 43 0.09 -7.02 15.35
C GLU A 43 0.69 -5.84 14.57
N GLY A 44 2.02 -5.72 14.53
CA GLY A 44 2.70 -4.59 13.92
C GLY A 44 2.69 -3.32 14.76
N ILE A 45 2.94 -2.19 14.10
CA ILE A 45 2.98 -0.87 14.73
C ILE A 45 1.54 -0.40 15.00
N PRO A 46 1.26 0.29 16.12
CA PRO A 46 -0.04 0.93 16.32
C PRO A 46 -0.39 1.85 15.14
N VAL A 47 -1.53 1.58 14.51
CA VAL A 47 -2.10 2.38 13.43
C VAL A 47 -3.44 2.97 13.88
N ILE A 48 -3.81 4.10 13.29
CA ILE A 48 -5.12 4.73 13.51
C ILE A 48 -6.03 4.49 12.31
N GLY A 49 -7.33 4.42 12.57
CA GLY A 49 -8.36 4.34 11.53
C GLY A 49 -8.54 5.66 10.77
N MET A 50 -9.18 5.59 9.59
CA MET A 50 -9.48 6.78 8.80
C MET A 50 -10.52 7.69 9.48
N ASP A 51 -11.48 7.12 10.21
CA ASP A 51 -12.41 7.84 11.08
C ASP A 51 -11.69 8.63 12.16
N GLN A 52 -10.70 8.02 12.80
CA GLN A 52 -9.95 8.67 13.87
C GLN A 52 -9.17 9.88 13.36
N LEU A 53 -8.75 9.86 12.08
CA LEU A 53 -8.02 10.94 11.44
C LEU A 53 -8.92 12.00 10.79
N THR A 54 -10.02 11.58 10.16
CA THR A 54 -10.83 12.45 9.27
C THR A 54 -12.26 12.66 9.74
N GLY A 55 -12.71 11.95 10.78
CA GLY A 55 -14.10 11.91 11.24
C GLY A 55 -15.04 11.10 10.33
N LYS A 56 -14.51 10.44 9.30
CA LYS A 56 -15.26 9.63 8.32
C LYS A 56 -14.53 8.32 8.01
N ASP A 57 -15.29 7.25 7.87
CA ASP A 57 -14.75 5.92 7.54
C ASP A 57 -14.63 5.65 6.04
N SER A 58 -15.38 6.37 5.20
CA SER A 58 -15.44 6.08 3.77
C SER A 58 -15.86 7.29 2.92
N THR A 59 -15.47 7.25 1.66
CA THR A 59 -15.94 8.18 0.60
C THR A 59 -15.94 7.44 -0.74
N SER A 60 -16.63 8.00 -1.73
CA SER A 60 -16.75 7.40 -3.07
C SER A 60 -15.55 7.75 -3.94
N LEU A 61 -14.81 6.74 -4.41
CA LEU A 61 -13.63 6.94 -5.27
C LEU A 61 -13.96 6.60 -6.73
N HIS A 62 -14.28 7.64 -7.51
CA HIS A 62 -14.44 7.50 -8.96
C HIS A 62 -13.84 8.71 -9.68
N PRO A 63 -13.08 8.51 -10.78
CA PRO A 63 -12.69 7.22 -11.37
C PRO A 63 -11.50 6.57 -10.64
N LEU A 64 -11.44 5.23 -10.62
CA LEU A 64 -10.32 4.46 -10.08
C LEU A 64 -9.96 3.34 -11.06
N THR A 65 -8.67 3.20 -11.41
CA THR A 65 -8.17 2.08 -12.20
C THR A 65 -7.23 1.23 -11.35
N PHE A 66 -7.44 -0.09 -11.34
CA PHE A 66 -6.58 -1.03 -10.61
C PHE A 66 -5.35 -1.40 -11.45
N LEU A 67 -4.67 -0.40 -11.99
CA LEU A 67 -3.47 -0.60 -12.80
C LEU A 67 -2.24 -0.69 -11.91
N ASP A 68 -1.31 -1.56 -12.29
CA ASP A 68 -0.04 -1.69 -11.58
C ASP A 68 0.75 -0.37 -11.58
N GLY A 69 1.36 -0.11 -10.43
CA GLY A 69 2.19 1.08 -10.17
C GLY A 69 1.41 2.38 -9.95
N GLY A 70 0.09 2.32 -9.76
CA GLY A 70 -0.73 3.42 -9.26
C GLY A 70 -0.80 3.46 -7.74
N SER A 71 -1.47 4.48 -7.20
CA SER A 71 -1.74 4.58 -5.76
C SER A 71 -2.80 3.57 -5.34
N LEU A 72 -2.72 3.09 -4.10
CA LEU A 72 -3.73 2.17 -3.58
C LEU A 72 -5.06 2.90 -3.42
N PRO A 73 -6.20 2.18 -3.47
CA PRO A 73 -7.51 2.77 -3.18
C PRO A 73 -7.55 3.46 -1.81
N THR A 74 -6.82 2.93 -0.83
CA THR A 74 -6.70 3.52 0.52
C THR A 74 -5.97 4.86 0.52
N ASP A 75 -4.94 5.02 -0.33
CA ASP A 75 -4.20 6.28 -0.45
C ASP A 75 -5.11 7.38 -1.03
N LEU A 76 -5.88 7.02 -2.06
CA LEU A 76 -6.84 7.91 -2.70
C LEU A 76 -8.05 8.21 -1.80
N MET A 77 -8.47 7.24 -0.97
CA MET A 77 -9.49 7.43 0.06
C MET A 77 -9.05 8.45 1.10
N LEU A 78 -7.82 8.30 1.61
CA LEU A 78 -7.25 9.23 2.57
C LEU A 78 -7.20 10.65 2.00
N LEU A 79 -6.68 10.82 0.77
CA LEU A 79 -6.63 12.13 0.12
C LEU A 79 -8.01 12.75 -0.08
N ALA A 80 -8.98 11.96 -0.54
CA ALA A 80 -10.35 12.42 -0.75
C ALA A 80 -11.01 12.87 0.56
N LEU A 81 -10.85 12.10 1.64
CA LEU A 81 -11.40 12.43 2.96
C LEU A 81 -10.74 13.69 3.55
N LEU A 82 -9.42 13.83 3.42
CA LEU A 82 -8.71 15.04 3.86
C LEU A 82 -9.17 16.27 3.07
N ALA A 83 -9.32 16.16 1.76
CA ALA A 83 -9.78 17.25 0.90
C ALA A 83 -11.19 17.75 1.28
N GLU A 84 -12.11 16.83 1.58
CA GLU A 84 -13.47 17.17 2.02
C GLU A 84 -13.50 17.93 3.37
N GLY A 85 -12.46 17.79 4.18
CA GLY A 85 -12.30 18.52 5.45
C GLY A 85 -11.70 19.92 5.31
N ILE A 86 -11.24 20.32 4.11
CA ILE A 86 -10.55 21.59 3.88
C ILE A 86 -11.47 22.53 3.10
N GLU A 87 -11.92 23.61 3.74
CA GLU A 87 -12.69 24.66 3.08
C GLU A 87 -11.87 25.29 1.94
N ASN A 88 -12.46 25.40 0.75
CA ASN A 88 -11.79 25.87 -0.46
C ASN A 88 -10.49 25.10 -0.79
N CYS A 89 -10.51 23.77 -0.64
CA CYS A 89 -9.38 22.91 -0.96
C CYS A 89 -8.72 23.27 -2.31
N ARG A 90 -7.39 23.34 -2.33
CA ARG A 90 -6.59 23.47 -3.56
C ARG A 90 -5.60 22.32 -3.60
N TYR A 91 -5.68 21.53 -4.65
CA TYR A 91 -4.89 20.32 -4.81
C TYR A 91 -3.80 20.50 -5.87
N PHE A 92 -2.60 20.00 -5.58
CA PHE A 92 -1.48 19.97 -6.52
C PHE A 92 -0.88 18.57 -6.52
N GLU A 93 -1.02 17.86 -7.64
CA GLU A 93 -0.47 16.52 -7.85
C GLU A 93 1.04 16.64 -8.13
N ILE A 94 1.85 15.89 -7.37
CA ILE A 94 3.29 15.79 -7.61
C ILE A 94 3.64 14.31 -7.75
N GLY A 95 4.29 13.96 -8.86
CA GLY A 95 4.75 12.60 -9.14
C GLY A 95 3.84 11.86 -10.13
N THR A 96 3.97 10.54 -10.17
CA THR A 96 3.31 9.70 -11.19
C THR A 96 1.99 9.12 -10.70
N TRP A 97 1.03 9.99 -10.35
CA TRP A 97 -0.34 9.59 -9.99
C TRP A 97 -1.26 9.43 -11.21
N ARG A 98 -0.70 9.66 -12.41
CA ARG A 98 -1.32 9.44 -13.73
C ARG A 98 -2.67 10.17 -13.89
N GLY A 99 -2.89 11.23 -13.12
CA GLY A 99 -4.14 11.99 -13.10
C GLY A 99 -5.30 11.31 -12.37
N GLU A 100 -5.14 10.11 -11.80
CA GLU A 100 -6.21 9.44 -11.04
C GLU A 100 -6.54 10.24 -9.77
N SER A 101 -5.50 10.72 -9.10
CA SER A 101 -5.67 11.52 -7.88
C SER A 101 -6.38 12.84 -8.17
N VAL A 102 -5.99 13.54 -9.24
CA VAL A 102 -6.65 14.78 -9.68
C VAL A 102 -8.08 14.52 -10.12
N ALA A 103 -8.35 13.43 -10.84
CA ALA A 103 -9.71 13.11 -11.27
C ALA A 103 -10.65 12.87 -10.09
N ILE A 104 -10.17 12.17 -9.04
CA ILE A 104 -10.94 11.97 -7.80
C ILE A 104 -11.10 13.29 -7.03
N LEU A 105 -10.06 14.13 -6.97
CA LEU A 105 -10.05 15.34 -6.16
C LEU A 105 -10.78 16.52 -6.83
N ALA A 106 -10.94 16.52 -8.16
CA ALA A 106 -11.60 17.59 -8.90
C ALA A 106 -13.06 17.85 -8.46
N ALA A 107 -13.75 16.82 -7.94
CA ALA A 107 -15.10 16.98 -7.38
C ALA A 107 -15.13 17.52 -5.94
N ARG A 108 -13.96 17.65 -5.30
CA ARG A 108 -13.81 17.93 -3.86
C ARG A 108 -13.04 19.21 -3.56
N CYS A 109 -12.24 19.66 -4.52
CA CYS A 109 -11.39 20.85 -4.38
C CYS A 109 -11.83 21.96 -5.32
N ALA A 110 -11.63 23.20 -4.90
CA ALA A 110 -11.92 24.39 -5.68
C ALA A 110 -11.00 24.53 -6.90
N SER A 111 -9.76 24.04 -6.79
CA SER A 111 -8.83 23.96 -7.92
C SER A 111 -7.89 22.76 -7.80
N CYS A 112 -7.52 22.18 -8.94
CA CYS A 112 -6.55 21.10 -9.05
C CYS A 112 -5.49 21.44 -10.09
N HIS A 113 -4.24 21.08 -9.82
CA HIS A 113 -3.09 21.28 -10.69
C HIS A 113 -2.23 20.00 -10.74
N THR A 114 -1.52 19.77 -11.85
CA THR A 114 -0.63 18.61 -12.10
C THR A 114 0.75 19.09 -12.53
#